data_AF-A0A3D4IFN1-F1
#
_entry.id   AF-A0A3D4IFN1-F1
#
_cell.length_a   1.000
_cell.length_b   1.000
_cell.length_c   1.000
_cell.angle_alpha   90.00
_cell.angle_beta   90.00
_cell.angle_gamma   90.00
#
_symmetry.space_group_name_H-M   'P 1'
#
loop_
_entity.id
_entity.type
_entity.pdbx_description
1 polymer ?
#
loop_
_entity_poly.entity_id
_entity_poly.type
_entity_poly.pdbx_seq_one_letter_code
_entity_poly.pdbx_strand_id
1 'polypeptide(L)'
;MRKIWILSFAVLGMIASALLIGGLTPPTAHAGPQTISKIFWVKGCAITIKMENKSTANILVSTPFSKVKIKNGLWARVWPGYVDSFNVPAKGNITESSSLDLGCDIDRQYKFRFWRTKDGVTSNLYHYYPSEDGFTRKTTIDLGNIGRFFD
;
A
#
# COMPACT_ATOMS: atom_id res chain seq x y z
N MET A 1 -36.01 16.66 21.63
CA MET A 1 -36.95 15.86 20.82
C MET A 1 -36.14 14.84 20.02
N ARG A 2 -36.39 13.55 20.22
CA ARG A 2 -35.75 12.43 19.52
C ARG A 2 -36.34 12.29 18.11
N LYS A 3 -35.51 12.09 17.09
CA LYS A 3 -35.90 11.34 15.88
C LYS A 3 -34.77 10.40 15.48
N ILE A 4 -35.03 9.12 15.72
CA ILE A 4 -34.35 7.94 15.18
C ILE A 4 -34.94 7.70 13.78
N TRP A 5 -34.11 7.40 12.78
CA TRP A 5 -34.52 6.58 11.63
C TRP A 5 -33.43 5.58 11.29
N ILE A 6 -33.90 4.35 11.10
CA ILE A 6 -33.18 3.11 10.88
C ILE A 6 -32.98 2.89 9.38
N LEU A 7 -31.77 2.42 9.04
CA LEU A 7 -31.32 1.55 7.95
C LEU A 7 -32.15 1.43 6.66
N SER A 8 -31.43 1.50 5.53
CA SER A 8 -31.65 0.55 4.41
C SER A 8 -30.34 0.32 3.64
N PHE A 9 -29.92 -0.95 3.63
CA PHE A 9 -28.86 -1.50 2.79
C PHE A 9 -29.32 -1.51 1.34
N ALA A 10 -28.56 -0.89 0.44
CA ALA A 10 -28.71 -1.11 -1.00
C ALA A 10 -27.58 -2.02 -1.47
N VAL A 11 -27.90 -3.31 -1.58
CA VAL A 11 -27.17 -4.30 -2.37
C VAL A 11 -27.46 -3.97 -3.83
N LEU A 12 -26.46 -3.54 -4.59
CA LEU A 12 -26.53 -3.53 -6.05
C LEU A 12 -25.74 -4.71 -6.58
N GLY A 13 -26.48 -5.73 -7.01
CA GLY A 13 -25.96 -6.85 -7.78
C GLY A 13 -25.60 -6.42 -9.20
N MET A 14 -24.46 -6.89 -9.68
CA MET A 14 -24.20 -6.96 -11.12
C MET A 14 -24.67 -8.32 -11.62
N ILE A 15 -25.67 -8.27 -12.50
CA ILE A 15 -26.20 -9.39 -13.27
C ILE A 15 -25.17 -9.75 -14.34
N ALA A 16 -24.64 -10.96 -14.28
CA ALA A 16 -23.94 -11.58 -15.39
C ALA A 16 -24.94 -12.44 -16.17
N SER A 17 -25.26 -12.03 -17.39
CA SER A 17 -26.01 -12.85 -18.35
C SER A 17 -25.08 -13.88 -18.96
N ALA A 18 -25.36 -15.17 -18.75
CA ALA A 18 -24.82 -16.25 -19.57
C ALA A 18 -25.99 -17.12 -20.04
N LEU A 19 -26.17 -17.18 -21.36
CA LEU A 19 -27.11 -18.08 -22.04
C LEU A 19 -26.59 -19.53 -21.96
N LEU A 20 -27.52 -20.47 -21.79
CA LEU A 20 -27.34 -21.91 -21.66
C LEU A 20 -26.58 -22.54 -22.86
N ILE A 21 -25.92 -23.68 -22.61
CA ILE A 21 -26.19 -25.02 -23.20
C ILE A 21 -25.30 -26.06 -22.50
N GLY A 22 -25.87 -27.24 -22.21
CA GLY A 22 -25.09 -28.47 -22.02
C GLY A 22 -25.04 -28.96 -20.58
N GLY A 23 -25.81 -30.01 -20.29
CA GLY A 23 -25.89 -30.63 -18.98
C GLY A 23 -24.55 -31.17 -18.51
N LEU A 24 -24.37 -31.14 -17.19
CA LEU A 24 -23.59 -32.05 -16.35
C LEU A 24 -23.97 -31.70 -14.90
N THR A 25 -24.06 -32.73 -14.08
CA THR A 25 -24.37 -32.70 -12.65
C THR A 25 -23.75 -31.50 -11.91
N PRO A 26 -24.46 -30.88 -10.94
CA PRO A 26 -23.90 -29.75 -10.20
C PRO A 26 -22.57 -30.19 -9.56
N PRO A 27 -21.44 -29.51 -9.82
CA PRO A 27 -20.27 -29.74 -9.01
C PRO A 27 -20.64 -29.29 -7.60
N THR A 28 -20.60 -30.22 -6.66
CA THR A 28 -20.48 -29.91 -5.24
C THR A 28 -19.36 -28.89 -5.11
N ALA A 29 -19.73 -27.63 -4.91
CA ALA A 29 -18.80 -26.55 -4.64
C ALA A 29 -18.13 -26.90 -3.31
N HIS A 30 -16.97 -27.55 -3.39
CA HIS A 30 -16.12 -27.75 -2.24
C HIS A 30 -15.64 -26.35 -1.86
N ALA A 31 -16.34 -25.75 -0.89
CA ALA A 31 -15.87 -24.56 -0.19
C ALA A 31 -14.59 -24.97 0.51
N GLY A 32 -13.47 -24.93 -0.22
CA GLY A 32 -12.15 -25.01 0.36
C GLY A 32 -12.07 -23.97 1.48
N PRO A 33 -11.41 -24.27 2.60
CA PRO A 33 -11.40 -23.41 3.76
C PRO A 33 -10.99 -22.01 3.33
N GLN A 34 -11.95 -21.08 3.35
CA GLN A 34 -11.65 -19.68 3.23
C GLN A 34 -10.83 -19.35 4.46
N THR A 35 -9.52 -19.30 4.26
CA THR A 35 -8.60 -18.82 5.28
C THR A 35 -8.92 -17.34 5.41
N ILE A 36 -9.85 -17.03 6.29
CA ILE A 36 -10.09 -15.67 6.77
C ILE A 36 -8.76 -15.27 7.37
N SER A 37 -7.95 -14.58 6.56
CA SER A 37 -6.70 -13.99 7.00
C SER A 37 -7.09 -13.06 8.12
N LYS A 38 -6.87 -13.49 9.37
CA LYS A 38 -7.09 -12.67 10.55
C LYS A 38 -6.36 -11.38 10.28
N ILE A 39 -7.11 -10.28 10.12
CA ILE A 39 -6.54 -8.94 10.06
C ILE A 39 -5.97 -8.73 11.45
N PHE A 40 -4.69 -9.04 11.60
CA PHE A 40 -3.96 -8.79 12.83
C PHE A 40 -3.84 -7.28 12.96
N TRP A 41 -4.64 -6.71 13.85
CA TRP A 41 -4.43 -5.36 14.36
C TRP A 41 -3.22 -5.41 15.30
N VAL A 42 -2.03 -5.53 14.73
CA VAL A 42 -0.78 -5.39 15.50
C VAL A 42 -0.54 -3.89 15.70
N LYS A 43 -0.05 -3.51 16.88
CA LYS A 43 0.37 -2.14 17.15
C LYS A 43 1.54 -1.80 16.22
N GLY A 44 1.30 -0.92 15.24
CA GLY A 44 2.35 -0.40 14.36
C GLY A 44 3.39 0.43 15.12
N CYS A 45 4.57 0.60 14.53
CA CYS A 45 5.57 1.60 14.94
C CYS A 45 5.69 2.70 13.90
N ALA A 46 6.30 3.81 14.33
CA ALA A 46 6.90 4.74 13.40
C ALA A 46 8.12 4.09 12.73
N ILE A 47 8.23 4.26 11.42
CA ILE A 47 9.44 3.98 10.65
C ILE A 47 10.15 5.28 10.32
N THR A 48 11.47 5.24 10.24
CA THR A 48 12.30 6.33 9.75
C THR A 48 12.66 6.06 8.30
N ILE A 49 12.28 6.92 7.38
CA ILE A 49 12.54 6.79 5.95
C ILE A 49 13.63 7.79 5.57
N LYS A 50 14.73 7.29 5.01
CA LYS A 50 15.85 8.09 4.50
C LYS A 50 15.85 8.06 2.98
N MET A 51 16.00 9.25 2.39
CA MET A 51 15.94 9.43 0.95
C MET A 51 16.94 10.50 0.51
N GLU A 52 17.57 10.24 -0.63
CA GLU A 52 18.40 11.21 -1.34
C GLU A 52 17.82 11.41 -2.74
N ASN A 53 17.78 12.64 -3.24
CA ASN A 53 17.34 12.94 -4.58
C ASN A 53 18.48 13.64 -5.33
N LYS A 54 19.25 12.86 -6.12
CA LYS A 54 20.29 13.42 -7.00
C LYS A 54 19.73 13.94 -8.33
N SER A 55 18.42 13.87 -8.57
CA SER A 55 17.83 14.37 -9.81
C SER A 55 17.68 15.90 -9.81
N THR A 56 17.32 16.47 -10.95
CA THR A 56 17.06 17.91 -11.11
C THR A 56 15.61 18.31 -10.82
N ALA A 57 14.73 17.34 -10.57
CA ALA A 57 13.32 17.57 -10.28
C ALA A 57 13.01 17.20 -8.83
N ASN A 58 11.99 17.84 -8.25
CA ASN A 58 11.45 17.42 -6.96
C ASN A 58 10.75 16.08 -7.12
N ILE A 59 10.84 15.25 -6.08
CA ILE A 59 10.18 13.93 -6.06
C ILE A 59 9.27 13.89 -4.84
N LEU A 60 8.00 13.60 -5.09
CA LEU A 60 7.01 13.43 -4.05
C LEU A 60 6.88 11.95 -3.68
N VAL A 61 7.03 11.63 -2.41
CA VAL A 61 6.74 10.30 -1.86
C VAL A 61 5.36 10.31 -1.25
N SER A 62 4.45 9.53 -1.84
CA SER A 62 3.06 9.53 -1.44
C SER A 62 2.76 8.37 -0.49
N THR A 63 2.92 8.63 0.80
CA THR A 63 2.54 7.70 1.88
C THR A 63 1.07 7.25 1.85
N PRO A 64 0.05 8.04 1.43
CA PRO A 64 -1.34 7.56 1.35
C PRO A 64 -1.56 6.39 0.39
N PHE A 65 -0.74 6.33 -0.64
CA PHE A 65 -0.80 5.27 -1.66
C PHE A 65 0.27 4.21 -1.47
N SER A 66 1.11 4.37 -0.45
CA SER A 66 2.08 3.37 -0.07
C SER A 66 1.37 2.23 0.68
N LYS A 67 1.91 1.02 0.58
CA LYS A 67 1.36 -0.19 1.19
C LYS A 67 2.45 -0.94 1.93
N VAL A 68 2.04 -1.79 2.85
CA VAL A 68 2.93 -2.69 3.58
C VAL A 68 2.32 -4.08 3.60
N LYS A 69 3.18 -5.09 3.56
CA LYS A 69 2.83 -6.50 3.53
C LYS A 69 3.68 -7.23 4.56
N ILE A 70 3.04 -7.97 5.45
CA ILE A 70 3.73 -8.91 6.34
C ILE A 70 4.00 -10.21 5.57
N LYS A 71 5.00 -11.00 5.98
CA LYS A 71 5.28 -12.30 5.36
C LYS A 71 4.02 -13.19 5.40
N ASN A 72 3.67 -13.78 4.25
CA ASN A 72 2.44 -14.56 4.02
C ASN A 72 1.12 -13.79 4.19
N GLY A 73 1.17 -12.46 4.33
CA GLY A 73 -0.02 -11.59 4.40
C GLY A 73 -0.37 -10.95 3.05
N LEU A 74 -1.51 -10.25 3.04
CA LEU A 74 -1.93 -9.40 1.94
C LEU A 74 -1.28 -8.01 2.04
N TRP A 75 -1.20 -7.31 0.91
CA TRP A 75 -0.85 -5.89 0.90
C TRP A 75 -1.95 -5.09 1.57
N ALA A 76 -1.62 -4.40 2.66
CA ALA A 76 -2.54 -3.53 3.38
C ALA A 76 -2.05 -2.08 3.37
N ARG A 77 -3.03 -1.17 3.42
CA ARG A 77 -2.80 0.25 3.68
C ARG A 77 -2.93 0.46 5.19
N VAL A 78 -2.00 1.20 5.79
CA VAL A 78 -2.14 1.60 7.19
C VAL A 78 -3.05 2.84 7.27
N TRP A 79 -4.10 2.76 8.09
CA TRP A 79 -5.15 3.77 8.23
C TRP A 79 -5.51 3.92 9.73
N PRO A 80 -5.90 5.11 10.25
CA PRO A 80 -5.68 6.48 9.78
C PRO A 80 -4.72 7.24 10.71
N GLY A 81 -3.68 7.85 10.16
CA GLY A 81 -2.89 8.82 10.91
C GLY A 81 -2.17 9.71 9.92
N TYR A 82 -2.63 10.96 9.81
CA TYR A 82 -2.06 12.10 9.09
C TYR A 82 -1.07 11.76 7.98
N VAL A 83 -1.56 11.90 6.76
CA VAL A 83 -0.87 11.42 5.57
C VAL A 83 0.02 12.51 5.02
N ASP A 84 1.26 12.55 5.49
CA ASP A 84 2.26 13.45 4.93
C ASP A 84 2.86 12.80 3.69
N SER A 85 2.60 13.41 2.54
CA SER A 85 3.43 13.16 1.37
C SER A 85 4.72 13.95 1.56
N PHE A 86 5.86 13.30 1.39
CA PHE A 86 7.16 13.94 1.59
C PHE A 86 7.64 14.53 0.27
N ASN A 87 7.93 15.82 0.25
CA ASN A 87 8.59 16.45 -0.88
C ASN A 87 10.11 16.32 -0.69
N VAL A 88 10.77 15.53 -1.54
CA VAL A 88 12.24 15.44 -1.58
C VAL A 88 12.75 16.45 -2.61
N PRO A 89 13.35 17.57 -2.19
CA PRO A 89 13.78 18.61 -3.12
C PRO A 89 14.85 18.09 -4.08
N ALA A 90 14.91 18.68 -5.27
CA ALA A 90 15.99 18.42 -6.23
C ALA A 90 17.36 18.64 -5.57
N LYS A 91 18.30 17.72 -5.83
CA LYS A 91 19.65 17.73 -5.22
C LYS A 91 19.65 17.76 -3.68
N GLY A 92 18.58 17.26 -3.04
CA GLY A 92 18.43 17.24 -1.59
C GLY A 92 18.40 15.86 -0.98
N ASN A 93 18.37 15.81 0.36
CA ASN A 93 18.10 14.61 1.13
C ASN A 93 17.07 14.94 2.20
N ILE A 94 16.33 13.92 2.65
CA ILE A 94 15.41 14.05 3.78
C ILE A 94 15.45 12.79 4.64
N THR A 95 15.07 12.95 5.91
CA THR A 95 14.83 11.87 6.85
C THR A 95 13.51 12.14 7.54
N GLU A 96 12.53 11.28 7.34
CA GLU A 96 11.17 11.50 7.81
C GLU A 96 10.64 10.31 8.61
N SER A 97 9.78 10.60 9.59
CA SER A 97 9.10 9.58 10.39
C SER A 97 7.70 9.32 9.83
N SER A 98 7.30 8.06 9.69
CA SER A 98 5.99 7.69 9.15
C SER A 98 5.36 6.54 9.91
N SER A 99 4.04 6.58 10.10
CA SER A 99 3.26 5.49 10.71
C SER A 99 2.82 4.43 9.69
N LEU A 100 3.57 4.22 8.61
CA LEU A 100 3.27 3.25 7.54
C LEU A 100 3.42 1.78 8.00
N ASP A 101 3.84 1.51 9.23
CA ASP A 101 4.13 0.16 9.69
C ASP A 101 2.88 -0.59 10.20
N LEU A 102 2.78 -1.87 9.86
CA LEU A 102 1.74 -2.77 10.38
C LEU A 102 2.16 -3.49 11.65
N GLY A 103 3.43 -3.45 12.07
CA GLY A 103 3.86 -4.07 13.31
C GLY A 103 5.37 -4.01 13.51
N CYS A 104 5.77 -3.79 14.75
CA CYS A 104 7.19 -3.83 15.10
C CYS A 104 7.72 -5.26 15.10
N ASP A 105 9.01 -5.41 14.80
CA ASP A 105 9.77 -6.66 14.90
C ASP A 105 9.22 -7.87 14.09
N ILE A 106 8.29 -7.63 13.17
CA ILE A 106 7.79 -8.63 12.22
C ILE A 106 8.40 -8.43 10.84
N ASP A 107 8.56 -9.53 10.09
CA ASP A 107 9.04 -9.52 8.72
C ASP A 107 8.00 -8.87 7.80
N ARG A 108 8.38 -7.73 7.20
CA ARG A 108 7.50 -6.92 6.37
C ARG A 108 8.20 -6.34 5.16
N GLN A 109 7.40 -5.98 4.19
CA GLN A 109 7.80 -5.40 2.92
C GLN A 109 6.99 -4.12 2.71
N TYR A 110 7.63 -3.09 2.16
CA TYR A 110 6.98 -1.82 1.88
C TYR A 110 6.91 -1.61 0.37
N LYS A 111 5.81 -0.99 -0.08
CA LYS A 111 5.59 -0.54 -1.44
C LYS A 111 5.38 0.96 -1.41
N PHE A 112 6.40 1.72 -1.77
CA PHE A 112 6.39 3.18 -1.81
C PHE A 112 5.90 3.68 -3.17
N ARG A 113 5.06 4.71 -3.18
CA ARG A 113 4.65 5.38 -4.43
C ARG A 113 5.39 6.70 -4.59
N PHE A 114 6.05 6.89 -5.73
CA PHE A 114 6.75 8.11 -6.07
C PHE A 114 6.09 8.84 -7.23
N TRP A 115 6.17 10.16 -7.22
CA TRP A 115 5.78 11.03 -8.31
C TRP A 115 6.91 12.00 -8.62
N ARG A 116 7.18 12.22 -9.91
CA ARG A 116 8.13 13.22 -10.38
C ARG A 116 7.45 14.03 -11.48
N THR A 117 7.52 15.35 -11.38
CA THR A 117 7.15 16.25 -12.48
C THR A 117 8.41 16.97 -12.95
N LYS A 118 8.76 16.78 -14.22
CA LYS A 118 9.93 17.41 -14.85
C LYS A 118 9.51 17.94 -16.21
N ASP A 119 9.79 19.21 -16.48
CA ASP A 119 9.50 19.87 -17.76
C ASP A 119 8.03 19.70 -18.22
N GLY A 120 7.09 19.77 -17.26
CA GLY A 120 5.66 19.58 -17.50
C GLY A 120 5.19 18.12 -17.62
N VAL A 121 6.12 17.15 -17.70
CA VAL A 121 5.79 15.72 -17.77
C VAL A 121 5.76 15.12 -16.36
N THR A 122 4.65 14.46 -16.03
CA THR A 122 4.48 13.77 -14.74
C THR A 122 4.63 12.26 -14.90
N SER A 123 5.51 11.66 -14.11
CA SER A 123 5.72 10.21 -14.03
C SER A 123 5.43 9.72 -12.61
N ASN A 124 4.89 8.52 -12.48
CA ASN A 124 4.73 7.87 -11.18
C ASN A 124 5.08 6.38 -11.25
N LEU A 125 5.62 5.85 -10.16
CA LEU A 125 6.04 4.46 -10.07
C LEU A 125 5.90 3.93 -8.65
N TYR A 126 6.01 2.61 -8.52
CA TYR A 126 6.13 1.95 -7.23
C TYR A 126 7.52 1.36 -7.06
N HIS A 127 8.07 1.47 -5.85
CA HIS A 127 9.30 0.78 -5.46
C HIS A 127 9.02 -0.12 -4.25
N TYR A 128 9.67 -1.28 -4.22
CA TYR A 128 9.55 -2.24 -3.14
C TYR A 128 10.81 -2.21 -2.27
N TYR A 129 10.63 -2.14 -0.95
CA TYR A 129 11.72 -2.24 0.01
C TYR A 129 11.52 -3.46 0.93
N PRO A 130 12.57 -4.27 1.19
CA PRO A 130 13.95 -4.11 0.69
C PRO A 130 14.15 -4.53 -0.78
N SER A 131 13.25 -5.35 -1.33
CA SER A 131 13.18 -5.75 -2.75
C SER A 131 11.79 -6.31 -3.06
N GLU A 132 11.52 -6.80 -4.28
CA GLU A 132 10.21 -7.34 -4.68
C GLU A 132 9.78 -8.61 -3.92
N ASP A 133 10.74 -9.43 -3.52
CA ASP A 133 10.49 -10.66 -2.73
C ASP A 133 11.10 -10.59 -1.32
N GLY A 134 11.74 -9.48 -0.99
CA GLY A 134 12.44 -9.28 0.27
C GLY A 134 11.52 -8.86 1.41
N PHE A 135 11.90 -9.24 2.62
CA PHE A 135 11.29 -8.79 3.87
C PHE A 135 12.37 -8.22 4.79
N THR A 136 11.98 -7.26 5.63
CA THR A 136 12.84 -6.63 6.63
C THR A 136 12.12 -6.57 7.97
N ARG A 137 12.89 -6.50 9.06
CA ARG A 137 12.39 -6.11 10.39
C ARG A 137 12.82 -4.70 10.78
N LYS A 138 13.67 -4.07 9.98
CA LYS A 138 14.23 -2.75 10.24
C LYS A 138 13.12 -1.71 10.22
N THR A 139 13.13 -0.82 11.20
CA THR A 139 12.29 0.38 11.24
C THR A 139 12.97 1.57 10.56
N THR A 140 14.27 1.51 10.31
CA THR A 140 14.98 2.46 9.43
C THR A 140 14.99 1.92 8.00
N ILE A 141 14.30 2.63 7.12
CA ILE A 141 14.15 2.32 5.70
C ILE A 141 15.01 3.29 4.90
N ASP A 142 16.07 2.79 4.30
CA ASP A 142 16.94 3.58 3.43
C ASP A 142 16.65 3.28 1.96
N LEU A 143 16.06 4.25 1.26
CA LEU A 143 15.68 4.13 -0.15
C LEU A 143 16.82 4.58 -1.09
N GLY A 144 17.90 5.14 -0.53
CA GLY A 144 19.04 5.68 -1.27
C GLY A 144 18.66 6.83 -2.21
N ASN A 145 19.38 6.93 -3.33
CA ASN A 145 19.06 7.90 -4.37
C ASN A 145 17.77 7.52 -5.11
N ILE A 146 16.65 8.18 -4.80
CA ILE A 146 15.34 7.91 -5.38
C ILE A 146 15.17 8.47 -6.81
N GLY A 147 16.06 9.37 -7.23
CA GLY A 147 16.08 9.88 -8.61
C GLY A 147 16.28 8.78 -9.64
N ARG A 148 17.10 7.77 -9.31
CA ARG A 148 17.44 6.63 -10.18
C ARG A 148 16.23 5.78 -10.61
N PHE A 149 15.10 5.91 -9.91
CA PHE A 149 13.90 5.15 -10.25
C PHE A 149 13.20 5.71 -11.49
N PHE A 150 13.55 6.92 -11.91
CA PHE A 150 12.91 7.62 -13.02
C PHE A 150 13.87 7.95 -14.17
N ASP A 151 15.08 7.41 -14.13
CA ASP A 151 16.10 7.55 -15.18
C ASP A 151 15.94 6.47 -16.26
#